data_AF-A0A1H4DUP8-F1
#
_entry.id   AF-A0A1H4DUP8-F1
#
_cell.length_a   1.000
_cell.length_b   1.000
_cell.length_c   1.000
_cell.angle_alpha   90.00
_cell.angle_beta   90.00
_cell.angle_gamma   90.00
#
_symmetry.space_group_name_H-M   'P 1'
#
loop_
_entity.id
_entity.type
_entity.pdbx_description
1 polymer ?
#
loop_
_entity_poly.entity_id
_entity_poly.type
_entity_poly.pdbx_seq_one_letter_code
_entity_poly.pdbx_strand_id
1 'polypeptide(L)'
;MKSLKRYSQEQQDGQALAIALNYIGTMYIEKKAYRQAIHYFEQMKKLGLSPRLTSRLYHKLGVLSFKLDNFKQAITMYETGKELKEEHGINDGLFLSYHALFKAYHFNDDQLNAARYFEKAYAYAQDESEEALLILAKAQTSETNSPE
;
A
#
# COMPACT_ATOMS: atom_id res chain seq x y z
N MET A 1 -0.21 8.60 37.50
CA MET A 1 -0.27 7.20 36.96
C MET A 1 -1.62 6.83 36.33
N LYS A 2 -2.79 7.14 36.92
CA LYS A 2 -4.10 6.81 36.32
C LYS A 2 -4.35 7.43 34.93
N SER A 3 -3.89 8.66 34.70
CA SER A 3 -4.01 9.36 33.40
C SER A 3 -3.18 8.71 32.28
N LEU A 4 -1.94 8.30 32.57
CA LEU A 4 -1.05 7.65 31.60
C LEU A 4 -1.59 6.28 31.16
N LYS A 5 -2.12 5.49 32.10
CA LYS A 5 -2.74 4.19 31.82
C LYS A 5 -4.00 4.34 30.96
N ARG A 6 -4.84 5.33 31.25
CA ARG A 6 -6.04 5.63 30.46
C ARG A 6 -5.69 6.07 29.03
N TYR A 7 -4.70 6.95 28.89
CA TYR A 7 -4.21 7.39 27.59
C TYR A 7 -3.63 6.23 26.77
N SER A 8 -2.83 5.37 27.40
CA SER A 8 -2.30 4.15 26.75
C SER A 8 -3.41 3.21 26.29
N GLN A 9 -4.48 3.09 27.08
CA GLN A 9 -5.63 2.24 26.74
C GLN A 9 -6.41 2.83 25.55
N GLU A 10 -6.70 4.13 25.57
CA GLU A 10 -7.40 4.83 24.47
C GLU A 10 -6.63 4.72 23.14
N GLN A 11 -5.29 4.79 23.20
CA GLN A 11 -4.43 4.55 22.05
C GLN A 11 -4.51 3.10 21.55
N GLN A 12 -4.47 2.13 22.46
CA GLN A 12 -4.57 0.71 22.11
C GLN A 12 -5.92 0.38 21.47
N ASP A 13 -7.01 0.93 22.02
CA ASP A 13 -8.36 0.77 21.49
C ASP A 13 -8.47 1.42 20.09
N GLY A 14 -7.82 2.58 19.89
CA GLY A 14 -7.69 3.24 18.58
C GLY A 14 -6.94 2.39 17.55
N GLN A 15 -5.82 1.74 17.92
CA GLN A 15 -5.11 0.83 17.01
C GLN A 15 -5.96 -0.39 16.67
N ALA A 16 -6.70 -0.97 17.62
CA ALA A 16 -7.57 -2.11 17.37
C ALA A 16 -8.71 -1.76 16.40
N LEU A 17 -9.34 -0.59 16.58
CA LEU A 17 -10.35 -0.08 15.67
C LEU A 17 -9.76 0.14 14.26
N ALA A 18 -8.56 0.70 14.17
CA ALA A 18 -7.88 0.92 12.89
C ALA A 18 -7.61 -0.40 12.13
N ILE A 19 -7.21 -1.44 12.84
CA ILE A 19 -7.01 -2.78 12.26
C ILE A 19 -8.33 -3.33 11.71
N ALA A 20 -9.42 -3.24 12.47
CA ALA A 20 -10.74 -3.68 12.03
C ALA A 20 -11.22 -2.92 10.80
N LEU A 21 -11.09 -1.59 10.78
CA LEU A 21 -11.44 -0.75 9.63
C LEU A 21 -10.60 -1.11 8.40
N ASN A 22 -9.32 -1.39 8.56
CA ASN A 22 -8.45 -1.85 7.47
C ASN A 22 -8.93 -3.18 6.86
N TYR A 23 -9.35 -4.13 7.69
CA TYR A 23 -9.89 -5.40 7.20
C TYR A 23 -11.20 -5.20 6.45
N ILE A 24 -12.14 -4.44 7.01
CA ILE A 24 -13.43 -4.15 6.36
C ILE A 24 -13.21 -3.42 5.04
N GLY A 25 -12.37 -2.38 5.02
CA GLY A 25 -12.03 -1.65 3.80
C GLY A 25 -11.40 -2.56 2.74
N THR A 26 -10.51 -3.46 3.13
CA THR A 26 -9.91 -4.45 2.22
C THR A 26 -10.96 -5.41 1.66
N MET A 27 -11.90 -5.91 2.48
CA MET A 27 -12.99 -6.77 1.99
C MET A 27 -13.86 -6.05 0.93
N TYR A 28 -14.07 -4.74 1.08
CA TYR A 28 -14.80 -3.97 0.08
C TYR A 28 -13.98 -3.74 -1.20
N ILE A 29 -12.64 -3.63 -1.13
CA ILE A 29 -11.77 -3.64 -2.32
C ILE A 29 -11.97 -4.95 -3.10
N GLU A 30 -11.92 -6.09 -2.43
CA GLU A 30 -12.08 -7.41 -3.08
C GLU A 30 -13.46 -7.57 -3.75
N LYS A 31 -14.49 -6.96 -3.14
CA LYS A 31 -15.84 -6.89 -3.71
C LYS A 31 -16.01 -5.85 -4.82
N LYS A 32 -14.94 -5.15 -5.22
CA LYS A 32 -14.95 -4.01 -6.16
C LYS A 32 -15.87 -2.86 -5.73
N ALA A 33 -16.18 -2.80 -4.44
CA ALA A 33 -17.06 -1.81 -3.82
C ALA A 33 -16.23 -0.63 -3.28
N TYR A 34 -15.59 0.09 -4.20
CA TYR A 34 -14.52 1.06 -3.86
C TYR A 34 -14.99 2.25 -3.03
N ARG A 35 -16.24 2.72 -3.21
CA ARG A 35 -16.80 3.81 -2.39
C ARG A 35 -16.89 3.42 -0.91
N GLN A 36 -17.34 2.19 -0.62
CA GLN A 36 -17.39 1.67 0.74
C GLN A 36 -15.97 1.52 1.31
N ALA A 37 -15.04 0.98 0.53
CA ALA A 37 -13.65 0.87 0.97
C ALA A 37 -13.05 2.23 1.38
N ILE A 38 -13.22 3.27 0.54
CA ILE A 38 -12.80 4.65 0.83
C ILE A 38 -13.41 5.14 2.14
N HIS A 39 -14.72 4.90 2.35
CA HIS A 39 -15.41 5.32 3.57
C HIS A 39 -14.75 4.76 4.84
N TYR A 40 -14.36 3.48 4.86
CA TYR A 40 -13.70 2.88 6.02
C TYR A 40 -12.25 3.36 6.20
N PHE A 41 -11.52 3.58 5.10
CA PHE A 41 -10.16 4.12 5.19
C PHE A 41 -10.14 5.60 5.65
N GLU A 42 -11.13 6.41 5.27
CA GLU A 42 -11.30 7.77 5.79
C GLU A 42 -11.65 7.79 7.28
N GLN A 43 -12.40 6.81 7.77
CA GLN A 43 -12.59 6.64 9.21
C GLN A 43 -11.27 6.27 9.91
N MET A 44 -10.51 5.34 9.33
CA MET A 44 -9.21 4.91 9.87
C MET A 44 -8.21 6.08 9.93
N LYS A 45 -8.20 6.95 8.90
CA LYS A 45 -7.32 8.12 8.81
C LYS A 45 -7.52 9.13 9.94
N LYS A 46 -8.72 9.19 10.52
CA LYS A 46 -9.05 10.11 11.64
C LYS A 46 -8.54 9.62 12.99
N LEU A 47 -7.97 8.41 13.05
CA LEU A 47 -7.43 7.82 14.27
C LEU A 47 -5.96 8.22 14.44
N GLY A 48 -5.49 8.26 15.70
CA GLY A 48 -4.07 8.42 16.01
C GLY A 48 -3.31 7.13 15.71
N LEU A 49 -2.88 6.93 14.47
CA LEU A 49 -2.27 5.68 14.00
C LEU A 49 -0.77 5.62 14.30
N SER A 50 -0.29 4.42 14.65
CA SER A 50 1.15 4.14 14.65
C SER A 50 1.72 4.22 13.22
N PRO A 51 3.03 4.50 13.03
CA PRO A 51 3.65 4.56 11.70
C PRO A 51 3.41 3.30 10.85
N ARG A 52 3.37 2.14 11.50
CA ARG A 52 3.05 0.85 10.86
C ARG A 52 1.61 0.78 10.33
N LEU A 53 0.63 1.29 11.07
CA LEU A 53 -0.76 1.31 10.59
C LEU A 53 -0.98 2.43 9.56
N THR A 54 -0.35 3.57 9.74
CA THR A 54 -0.38 4.68 8.78
C THR A 54 0.18 4.25 7.42
N SER A 55 1.33 3.56 7.39
CA SER A 55 1.91 3.07 6.13
C SER A 55 1.02 2.03 5.44
N ARG A 56 0.35 1.16 6.21
CA ARG A 56 -0.65 0.22 5.67
C ARG A 56 -1.87 0.94 5.09
N LEU A 57 -2.38 1.96 5.78
CA LEU A 57 -3.49 2.78 5.28
C LEU A 57 -3.12 3.43 3.93
N TYR A 58 -1.95 4.06 3.84
CA TYR A 58 -1.47 4.65 2.59
C TYR A 58 -1.32 3.63 1.48
N HIS A 59 -0.80 2.44 1.77
CA HIS A 59 -0.77 1.35 0.78
C HIS A 59 -2.18 1.00 0.28
N LYS A 60 -3.19 0.89 1.16
CA LYS A 60 -4.58 0.60 0.75
C LYS A 60 -5.20 1.73 -0.08
N LEU A 61 -4.94 2.99 0.25
CA LEU A 61 -5.37 4.14 -0.55
C LEU A 61 -4.69 4.15 -1.93
N GLY A 62 -3.42 3.72 -1.99
CA GLY A 62 -2.71 3.51 -3.26
C GLY A 62 -3.36 2.42 -4.11
N VAL A 63 -3.75 1.29 -3.50
CA VAL A 63 -4.48 0.21 -4.18
C VAL A 63 -5.80 0.70 -4.75
N LEU A 64 -6.56 1.47 -3.97
CA LEU A 64 -7.81 2.06 -4.45
C LEU A 64 -7.61 3.01 -5.62
N SER A 65 -6.63 3.91 -5.51
CA SER A 65 -6.30 4.86 -6.58
C SER A 65 -5.88 4.12 -7.86
N PHE A 66 -5.07 3.07 -7.73
CA PHE A 66 -4.64 2.23 -8.85
C PHE A 66 -5.83 1.51 -9.50
N LYS A 67 -6.77 0.97 -8.71
CA LYS A 67 -7.98 0.29 -9.21
C LYS A 67 -9.00 1.24 -9.84
N LEU A 68 -8.84 2.55 -9.64
CA LEU A 68 -9.62 3.61 -10.26
C LEU A 68 -8.85 4.29 -11.40
N ASP A 69 -7.76 3.69 -11.88
CA ASP A 69 -6.87 4.18 -12.94
C ASP A 69 -6.24 5.56 -12.66
N ASN A 70 -6.24 5.98 -11.39
CA ASN A 70 -5.60 7.22 -10.92
C ASN A 70 -4.13 6.94 -10.55
N PHE A 71 -3.31 6.57 -11.53
CA PHE A 71 -1.95 6.08 -11.30
C PHE A 71 -1.04 7.09 -10.59
N LYS A 72 -1.12 8.39 -10.93
CA LYS A 72 -0.38 9.45 -10.23
C LYS A 72 -0.70 9.48 -8.73
N GLN A 73 -1.98 9.40 -8.38
CA GLN A 73 -2.41 9.38 -6.99
C GLN A 73 -1.95 8.08 -6.29
N ALA A 74 -2.02 6.95 -7.00
CA ALA A 74 -1.52 5.68 -6.49
C ALA A 74 -0.03 5.76 -6.13
N ILE A 75 0.79 6.31 -7.02
CA ILE A 75 2.22 6.56 -6.79
C ILE A 75 2.42 7.37 -5.52
N THR A 76 1.76 8.53 -5.39
CA THR A 76 1.89 9.38 -4.20
C THR A 76 1.57 8.61 -2.92
N MET A 77 0.46 7.87 -2.89
CA MET A 77 0.08 7.10 -1.69
C MET A 77 1.07 5.98 -1.38
N TYR A 78 1.54 5.25 -2.39
CA TYR A 78 2.53 4.19 -2.19
C TYR A 78 3.88 4.73 -1.73
N GLU A 79 4.35 5.85 -2.28
CA GLU A 79 5.60 6.49 -1.84
C GLU A 79 5.49 6.98 -0.39
N THR A 80 4.41 7.66 -0.02
CA THR A 80 4.19 8.09 1.37
C THR A 80 4.21 6.90 2.33
N GLY A 81 3.55 5.79 1.97
CA GLY A 81 3.55 4.57 2.80
C GLY A 81 4.94 3.91 2.90
N LYS A 82 5.71 3.92 1.81
CA LYS A 82 7.09 3.40 1.75
C LYS A 82 8.05 4.27 2.57
N GLU A 83 8.03 5.58 2.39
CA GLU A 83 8.90 6.53 3.11
C GLU A 83 8.69 6.42 4.61
N LEU A 84 7.44 6.31 5.06
CA LEU A 84 7.13 6.14 6.48
C LEU A 84 7.70 4.83 7.04
N LYS A 85 7.72 3.76 6.24
CA LYS A 85 8.35 2.49 6.62
C LYS A 85 9.87 2.65 6.73
N GLU A 86 10.51 3.27 5.74
CA GLU A 86 11.95 3.50 5.72
C GLU A 86 12.40 4.38 6.90
N GLU A 87 11.70 5.49 7.16
CA GLU A 87 11.97 6.43 8.27
C GLU A 87 11.92 5.73 9.64
N HIS A 88 11.03 4.76 9.80
CA HIS A 88 10.80 4.07 11.07
C HIS A 88 11.43 2.67 11.13
N GLY A 89 12.27 2.29 10.15
CA GLY A 89 12.92 0.98 10.10
C GLY A 89 11.96 -0.21 10.00
N ILE A 90 10.78 -0.01 9.41
CA ILE A 90 9.75 -1.04 9.25
C ILE A 90 10.02 -1.80 7.94
N ASN A 91 10.70 -2.94 8.04
CA ASN A 91 11.02 -3.75 6.87
C ASN A 91 9.81 -4.53 6.33
N ASP A 92 8.81 -4.80 7.19
CA ASP A 92 7.66 -5.64 6.85
C ASP A 92 6.88 -5.09 5.64
N GLY A 93 6.80 -5.92 4.59
CA GLY A 93 6.06 -5.63 3.37
C GLY A 93 6.67 -4.51 2.52
N LEU A 94 7.98 -4.25 2.62
CA LEU A 94 8.67 -3.35 1.68
C LEU A 94 8.63 -3.90 0.25
N PHE A 95 8.76 -5.22 0.06
CA PHE A 95 8.55 -5.89 -1.23
C PHE A 95 7.23 -5.44 -1.88
N LEU A 96 6.10 -5.54 -1.15
CA LEU A 96 4.79 -5.14 -1.66
C LEU A 96 4.69 -3.65 -2.01
N SER A 97 5.39 -2.78 -1.26
CA SER A 97 5.47 -1.36 -1.59
C SER A 97 6.21 -1.13 -2.91
N TYR A 98 7.35 -1.77 -3.11
CA TYR A 98 8.15 -1.64 -4.34
C TYR A 98 7.45 -2.26 -5.55
N HIS A 99 6.87 -3.45 -5.40
CA HIS A 99 6.07 -4.10 -6.44
C HIS A 99 4.88 -3.23 -6.86
N ALA A 100 4.17 -2.62 -5.90
CA ALA A 100 3.07 -1.73 -6.21
C ALA A 100 3.52 -0.45 -6.93
N LEU A 101 4.66 0.13 -6.54
CA LEU A 101 5.25 1.29 -7.21
C LEU A 101 5.71 0.95 -8.63
N PHE A 102 6.36 -0.20 -8.84
CA PHE A 102 6.72 -0.69 -10.18
C PHE A 102 5.49 -0.67 -11.12
N LYS A 103 4.39 -1.29 -10.70
CA LYS A 103 3.15 -1.30 -11.49
C LYS A 103 2.61 0.11 -11.70
N ALA A 104 2.52 0.91 -10.64
CA ALA A 104 1.94 2.24 -10.73
C ALA A 104 2.73 3.18 -11.66
N TYR A 105 4.06 3.14 -11.63
CA TYR A 105 4.90 3.90 -12.56
C TYR A 105 4.79 3.40 -13.99
N HIS A 106 4.75 2.08 -14.20
CA HIS A 106 4.59 1.53 -15.54
C HIS A 106 3.27 1.99 -16.19
N PHE A 107 2.15 1.86 -15.48
CA PHE A 107 0.84 2.31 -15.99
C PHE A 107 0.70 3.84 -16.07
N ASN A 108 1.63 4.58 -15.46
CA ASN A 108 1.74 6.03 -15.61
C ASN A 108 2.78 6.43 -16.69
N ASP A 109 3.18 5.50 -17.56
CA ASP A 109 4.15 5.68 -18.66
C ASP A 109 5.56 6.13 -18.22
N ASP A 110 5.91 5.94 -16.95
CA ASP A 110 7.22 6.27 -16.40
C ASP A 110 8.09 5.01 -16.31
N GLN A 111 8.63 4.60 -17.46
CA GLN A 111 9.40 3.36 -17.58
C GLN A 111 10.71 3.40 -16.79
N LEU A 112 11.31 4.59 -16.60
CA LEU A 112 12.54 4.74 -15.81
C LEU A 112 12.29 4.41 -14.35
N ASN A 113 11.26 5.00 -13.74
CA ASN A 113 10.92 4.72 -12.35
C ASN A 113 10.35 3.31 -12.19
N ALA A 114 9.60 2.79 -13.18
CA ALA A 114 9.15 1.40 -13.17
C ALA A 114 10.34 0.43 -13.07
N ALA A 115 11.34 0.56 -13.94
CA ALA A 115 12.53 -0.29 -13.92
C ALA A 115 13.26 -0.22 -12.56
N ARG A 116 13.46 1.00 -12.03
CA ARG A 116 14.06 1.22 -10.72
C ARG A 116 13.31 0.49 -9.60
N TYR A 117 11.98 0.56 -9.59
CA TYR A 117 11.18 -0.07 -8.55
C TYR A 117 11.01 -1.59 -8.75
N PHE A 118 11.13 -2.09 -9.98
CA PHE A 118 11.25 -3.52 -10.26
C PHE A 118 12.53 -4.08 -9.62
N GLU A 119 13.69 -3.45 -9.84
CA GLU A 119 14.97 -3.88 -9.25
C GLU A 119 14.92 -3.86 -7.72
N LYS A 120 14.33 -2.81 -7.12
CA LYS A 120 14.12 -2.76 -5.67
C LYS A 120 13.20 -3.86 -5.17
N ALA A 121 12.09 -4.13 -5.86
CA ALA A 121 11.19 -5.22 -5.48
C ALA A 121 11.93 -6.57 -5.53
N TYR A 122 12.72 -6.81 -6.58
CA TYR A 122 13.50 -8.04 -6.73
C TYR A 122 14.50 -8.22 -5.58
N ALA A 123 15.22 -7.16 -5.20
CA ALA A 123 16.19 -7.20 -4.10
C ALA A 123 15.55 -7.45 -2.71
N TYR A 124 14.25 -7.22 -2.56
CA TYR A 124 13.50 -7.40 -1.31
C TYR A 124 12.61 -8.65 -1.28
N ALA A 125 12.51 -9.38 -2.39
CA ALA A 125 11.77 -10.63 -2.43
C ALA A 125 12.43 -11.64 -1.47
N GLN A 126 11.62 -12.28 -0.64
CA GLN A 126 12.10 -13.22 0.38
C GLN A 126 11.89 -14.68 -0.01
N ASP A 127 11.03 -14.94 -0.98
CA ASP A 127 10.71 -16.28 -1.45
C ASP A 127 10.33 -16.32 -2.93
N GLU A 128 10.25 -17.54 -3.47
CA GLU A 128 9.92 -17.81 -4.87
C GLU A 128 8.53 -17.28 -5.27
N SER A 129 7.60 -17.13 -4.30
CA SER A 129 6.25 -16.65 -4.58
C SER A 129 6.23 -15.14 -4.86
N GLU A 130 7.05 -14.37 -4.13
CA GLU A 130 7.25 -12.94 -4.35
C GLU A 130 8.00 -12.68 -5.66
N GLU A 131 9.03 -13.48 -5.97
CA GLU A 131 9.72 -13.42 -7.26
C GLU A 131 8.77 -13.73 -8.42
N ALA A 132 7.96 -14.79 -8.31
CA ALA A 132 6.97 -15.15 -9.32
C ALA A 132 5.94 -14.03 -9.53
N LEU A 133 5.45 -13.40 -8.45
CA LEU A 133 4.53 -12.26 -8.53
C LEU A 133 5.13 -11.11 -9.34
N LEU A 134 6.42 -10.82 -9.11
CA LEU A 134 7.13 -9.75 -9.80
C LEU A 134 7.36 -10.06 -11.29
N ILE A 135 7.71 -11.30 -11.63
CA ILE A 135 7.87 -11.76 -13.01
C ILE A 135 6.52 -11.67 -13.76
N LEU A 136 5.43 -12.13 -13.14
CA LEU A 136 4.09 -12.02 -13.73
C LEU A 136 3.71 -10.55 -13.97
N ALA A 137 4.01 -9.68 -13.01
CA ALA A 137 3.74 -8.26 -13.17
C ALA A 137 4.53 -7.68 -14.35
N LYS A 138 5.81 -8.06 -14.55
CA LYS A 138 6.62 -7.64 -15.70
C LYS A 138 6.07 -8.16 -17.04
N ALA A 139 5.64 -9.42 -17.09
CA ALA A 139 5.05 -10.00 -18.30
C ALA A 139 3.77 -9.26 -18.70
N GLN A 140 2.85 -9.02 -17.76
CA GLN A 140 1.62 -8.26 -17.99
C GLN A 140 1.89 -6.86 -18.55
N THR A 141 2.92 -6.19 -18.04
CA THR A 141 3.31 -4.84 -18.49
C THR A 141 4.03 -4.83 -19.84
N SER A 142 4.60 -5.96 -20.28
CA SER A 142 5.19 -6.07 -21.63
C SER A 142 4.14 -6.31 -22.71
N GLU A 143 3.07 -7.02 -22.39
CA GLU A 143 1.97 -7.31 -23.32
C GLU A 143 1.16 -6.05 -23.66
N THR A 144 0.98 -5.14 -22.70
CA THR A 144 0.25 -3.86 -22.88
C THR A 144 0.94 -2.85 -23.79
N ASN A 145 2.23 -3.06 -24.11
CA ASN A 145 3.04 -2.17 -24.96
C ASN A 145 3.10 -2.64 -26.43
N SER A 146 2.34 -3.66 -26.83
CA SER A 146 2.29 -4.08 -28.23
C SER A 146 1.33 -3.15 -29.00
N PRO A 147 1.80 -2.35 -29.97
CA PRO A 147 0.91 -1.59 -30.83
C PRO A 147 0.15 -2.58 -31.74
N GLU A 148 -1.17 -2.43 -31.83
CA GLU A 148 -1.99 -3.03 -32.90
C GLU A 148 -1.59 -2.51 -34.29
#